data_AF-A0A2V9INY0-F1
#
_entry.id   AF-A0A2V9INY0-F1
#
_cell.length_a   1.000
_cell.length_b   1.000
_cell.length_c   1.000
_cell.angle_alpha   90.00
_cell.angle_beta   90.00
_cell.angle_gamma   90.00
#
_symmetry.space_group_name_H-M   'P 1'
#
loop_
_entity.id
_entity.type
_entity.pdbx_description
1 polymer ?
#
loop_
_entity_poly.entity_id
_entity_poly.type
_entity_poly.pdbx_seq_one_letter_code
_entity_poly.pdbx_strand_id
1 'polypeptide(L)' 'KPHPAHSNLEQSLAWVKRLKPRRAFFTHIAHELGHEETNAMLPPHVRLAYDGLKLEL' A
#
# COMPACT_ATOMS: atom_id res chain seq x y z
N LYS A 1 -12.37 3.17 3.12
CA LYS A 1 -13.35 2.83 4.19
C LYS A 1 -13.17 1.36 4.58
N PRO A 2 -13.61 0.91 5.77
CA PRO A 2 -13.61 -0.50 6.10
C PRO A 2 -14.42 -1.31 5.08
N HIS A 3 -13.91 -2.48 4.72
CA HIS A 3 -14.61 -3.44 3.87
C HIS A 3 -14.52 -4.82 4.55
N PRO A 4 -15.60 -5.62 4.58
CA PRO A 4 -15.60 -6.88 5.32
C PRO A 4 -14.54 -7.88 4.83
N ALA A 5 -14.21 -7.84 3.54
CA ALA A 5 -13.28 -8.79 2.92
C ALA A 5 -11.88 -8.23 2.62
N HIS A 6 -11.65 -6.92 2.78
CA HIS A 6 -10.39 -6.29 2.38
C HIS A 6 -9.87 -5.33 3.45
N SER A 7 -8.55 -5.32 3.60
CA SER A 7 -7.86 -4.36 4.45
C SER A 7 -7.96 -2.96 3.87
N ASN A 8 -8.31 -1.99 4.71
CA ASN A 8 -8.17 -0.58 4.36
C ASN A 8 -6.71 -0.10 4.52
N LEU A 9 -6.42 1.13 4.11
CA LEU A 9 -5.04 1.65 4.11
C LEU A 9 -4.40 1.67 5.51
N GLU A 10 -5.16 2.08 6.53
CA GLU A 10 -4.68 2.14 7.92
C GLU A 10 -4.35 0.75 8.46
N GLN A 11 -5.22 -0.23 8.21
CA GLN A 11 -5.00 -1.62 8.58
C GLN A 11 -3.76 -2.20 7.88
N SER A 12 -3.57 -1.90 6.60
CA SER A 12 -2.39 -2.35 5.84
C SER A 12 -1.10 -1.70 6.37
N LEU A 13 -1.14 -0.42 6.74
CA LEU A 13 -0.01 0.27 7.37
C LEU A 13 0.31 -0.28 8.77
N ALA A 14 -0.70 -0.67 9.54
CA ALA A 14 -0.49 -1.33 10.84
C ALA A 14 0.27 -2.67 10.67
N TRP A 15 -0.03 -3.43 9.61
CA TRP A 15 0.74 -4.63 9.27
C TRP A 15 2.19 -4.31 8.91
N VAL A 16 2.44 -3.28 8.09
CA VAL A 16 3.80 -2.84 7.76
C VAL A 16 4.57 -2.47 9.03
N LYS A 17 3.96 -1.71 9.95
CA LYS A 17 4.57 -1.32 11.23
C LYS A 17 4.93 -2.54 12.09
N ARG A 18 4.08 -3.57 12.09
CA ARG A 18 4.31 -4.82 12.84
C ARG A 18 5.41 -5.68 12.23
N LEU A 19 5.40 -5.84 10.91
CA LEU A 19 6.30 -6.76 10.18
C LEU A 19 7.66 -6.13 9.86
N LYS A 20 7.76 -4.80 9.81
CA LYS A 20 8.98 -4.03 9.51
C LYS A 20 9.72 -4.48 8.23
N PRO A 21 9.04 -4.58 7.07
CA PRO A 21 9.69 -4.98 5.82
C PRO A 21 10.64 -3.87 5.32
N ARG A 22 11.65 -4.25 4.52
CA ARG A 22 12.54 -3.28 3.84
C ARG A 22 11.77 -2.41 2.84
N ARG A 23 10.81 -2.99 2.13
CA ARG A 23 9.90 -2.34 1.17
C ARG A 23 8.53 -3.01 1.25
N ALA A 24 7.45 -2.24 1.15
CA ALA A 24 6.08 -2.75 1.06
C ALA A 24 5.37 -2.17 -0.17
N PHE A 25 4.65 -3.02 -0.89
CA PHE A 25 3.85 -2.63 -2.05
C PHE A 25 2.41 -3.08 -1.83
N PHE A 26 1.46 -2.15 -1.79
CA PHE A 26 0.04 -2.46 -1.63
C PHE A 26 -0.62 -2.63 -2.99
N THR A 27 -1.46 -3.67 -3.13
CA THR A 27 -2.22 -3.99 -4.35
C THR A 27 -3.71 -4.09 -4.04
N HIS A 28 -4.53 -4.41 -5.05
CA HIS A 28 -5.99 -4.47 -4.96
C HIS A 28 -6.58 -3.13 -4.49
N ILE A 29 -6.14 -2.07 -5.17
CA ILE A 29 -6.38 -0.67 -4.82
C ILE A 29 -7.76 -0.26 -5.35
N ALA A 30 -8.58 0.34 -4.48
CA ALA A 30 -9.87 0.90 -4.86
C ALA A 30 -9.70 2.26 -5.56
N HIS A 31 -10.66 2.65 -6.42
CA HIS A 31 -10.54 3.84 -7.27
C HIS A 31 -10.47 5.17 -6.49
N GLU A 32 -10.88 5.17 -5.22
CA GLU A 32 -10.83 6.34 -4.33
C GLU A 32 -9.40 6.69 -3.88
N LEU A 33 -8.43 5.79 -4.07
CA LEU A 33 -7.02 6.04 -3.76
C LEU A 33 -6.26 6.47 -5.02
N GLY A 34 -6.16 7.78 -5.24
CA GLY A 34 -5.31 8.34 -6.29
C GLY A 34 -3.86 7.90 -6.11
N HIS A 35 -3.22 7.37 -7.15
CA HIS A 35 -1.92 6.68 -7.03
C HIS A 35 -0.81 7.59 -6.47
N GLU A 36 -0.54 8.72 -7.12
CA GLU A 36 0.52 9.65 -6.70
C GLU A 36 0.16 10.41 -5.43
N GLU A 37 -1.10 10.85 -5.30
CA GLU A 37 -1.59 11.56 -4.11
C GLU A 37 -1.46 10.68 -2.85
N THR A 38 -1.83 9.40 -2.96
CA THR A 38 -1.68 8.46 -1.85
C THR A 38 -0.21 8.21 -1.57
N ASN A 39 0.61 7.91 -2.60
CA ASN A 39 2.05 7.66 -2.45
C ASN A 39 2.79 8.82 -1.78
N ALA A 40 2.41 10.08 -2.04
CA ALA A 40 2.99 11.26 -1.41
C ALA A 40 2.78 11.30 0.12
N MET A 41 1.73 10.63 0.61
CA MET A 41 1.38 10.57 2.04
C MET A 41 1.89 9.30 2.74
N LEU A 42 2.40 8.32 1.98
CA LEU A 42 2.90 7.06 2.54
C LEU A 42 4.32 7.21 3.11
N PRO A 43 4.70 6.38 4.10
CA PRO A 43 6.09 6.28 4.53
C PRO A 43 7.03 5.95 3.36
N PRO A 44 8.29 6.43 3.33
CA PRO A 44 9.18 6.29 2.17
C PRO A 44 9.43 4.86 1.65
N HIS A 45 9.25 3.85 2.49
CA HIS A 45 9.44 2.43 2.17
C HIS A 45 8.15 1.70 1.79
N VAL A 46 7.01 2.41 1.72
CA VAL A 46 5.70 1.88 1.37
C VAL A 46 5.21 2.58 0.12
N ARG A 47 4.72 1.82 -0.87
CA ARG A 47 4.11 2.36 -2.08
C ARG A 47 2.87 1.60 -2.48
N LEU A 48 2.00 2.24 -3.22
CA LEU A 48 1.01 1.56 -4.04
C LEU A 48 1.72 0.88 -5.22
N ALA A 49 1.30 -0.36 -5.53
CA ALA A 49 1.71 -1.05 -6.74
C ALA A 49 0.93 -0.51 -7.95
N TYR A 50 1.46 -0.78 -9.13
CA TYR A 50 0.84 -0.43 -10.41
C TYR A 50 1.07 -1.56 -11.41
N ASP A 51 0.25 -1.58 -12.46
CA ASP A 51 0.31 -2.60 -13.49
C ASP A 51 1.66 -2.59 -14.21
N GLY A 52 2.30 -3.75 -14.28
CA GLY A 52 3.63 -3.89 -14.87
C GLY A 52 4.79 -3.52 -13.95
N LEU A 53 4.56 -3.21 -12.67
CA LEU A 53 5.62 -3.07 -11.68
C LEU A 53 6.52 -4.32 -11.67
N LYS A 54 7.82 -4.12 -11.87
CA LYS A 54 8.86 -5.16 -11.77
C LYS A 54 9.77 -4.84 -10.58
N LEU A 55 10.06 -5.86 -9.79
CA LEU A 55 10.97 -5.76 -8.65
C LEU A 55 12.16 -6.68 -8.89
N GLU A 56 13.35 -6.11 -8.77
CA GLU A 56 14.57 -6.89 -8.63
C GLU A 56 14.76 -7.23 -7.14
N LEU A 57 15.08 -8.51 -6.89
CA LEU A 57 15.19 -9.09 -5.55
C LEU A 57 16.63 -9.03 -5.04
#